data_AF-A0A1C6FKM6-F1
#
_entry.id   AF-A0A1C6FKM6-F1
#
_cell.length_a   1.000
_cell.length_b   1.000
_cell.length_c   1.000
_cell.angle_alpha   90.00
_cell.angle_beta   90.00
_cell.angle_gamma   90.00
#
_symmetry.space_group_name_H-M   'P 1'
#
loop_
_entity.id
_entity.type
_entity.pdbx_description
1 polymer ?
#
loop_
_entity_poly.entity_id
_entity_poly.type
_entity_poly.pdbx_seq_one_letter_code
_entity_poly.pdbx_strand_id
1 'polypeptide(L)'
;MVTMLNKSIKLSEKDRICLGDIIKRDHRMLKGPSEALRVIMEDAAEDVPDWREVQRRADELGYPKELMIGTDIATFKIDEEAFIAVFGAIKQQLRLTKPRTAFVIRMCMLNARLKLQSDKKIGLDEESIINEKSALLENFRKQSLEEQLFEIYKILLERRDGE
;
A
#
# COMPACT_ATOMS: atom_id res chain seq x y z
N MET A 1 11.23 8.01 -28.89
CA MET A 1 11.70 6.78 -28.21
C MET A 1 11.29 6.92 -26.76
N VAL A 2 10.59 5.92 -26.22
CA VAL A 2 10.18 5.88 -24.82
C VAL A 2 11.42 5.50 -24.00
N THR A 3 11.91 6.38 -23.13
CA THR A 3 13.06 6.10 -22.27
C THR A 3 12.56 5.46 -20.98
N MET A 4 13.05 4.26 -20.65
CA MET A 4 12.64 3.54 -19.44
C MET A 4 13.64 3.75 -18.30
N LEU A 5 13.15 4.12 -17.12
CA LEU A 5 13.93 4.23 -15.89
C LEU A 5 13.77 3.00 -15.01
N ASN A 6 14.87 2.48 -14.48
CA ASN A 6 14.86 1.51 -13.39
C ASN A 6 14.75 2.26 -12.05
N LYS A 7 13.71 1.97 -11.27
CA LYS A 7 13.50 2.52 -9.93
C LYS A 7 13.41 1.40 -8.90
N SER A 8 13.70 1.77 -7.66
CA SER A 8 13.59 0.84 -6.54
C SER A 8 13.14 1.56 -5.27
N ILE A 9 12.50 0.81 -4.39
CA ILE A 9 12.08 1.26 -3.08
C ILE A 9 12.28 0.14 -2.06
N LYS A 10 12.76 0.51 -0.88
CA LYS A 10 12.72 -0.36 0.30
C LYS A 10 11.31 -0.29 0.90
N LEU A 11 10.58 -1.39 0.81
CA LEU A 11 9.23 -1.53 1.33
C LEU A 11 9.29 -1.85 2.82
N SER A 12 8.60 -1.02 3.60
CA SER A 12 8.26 -1.35 4.98
C SER A 12 7.07 -2.31 5.05
N GLU A 13 6.77 -2.82 6.24
CA GLU A 13 5.59 -3.65 6.45
C GLU A 13 4.29 -2.94 6.06
N LYS A 14 4.14 -1.65 6.39
CA LYS A 14 2.96 -0.88 5.96
C LYS A 14 2.91 -0.68 4.45
N ASP A 15 4.07 -0.49 3.80
CA ASP A 15 4.12 -0.40 2.33
C ASP A 15 3.68 -1.72 1.69
N ARG A 16 4.11 -2.86 2.23
CA ARG A 16 3.70 -4.20 1.77
C ARG A 16 2.20 -4.43 1.94
N ILE A 17 1.65 -4.11 3.10
CA ILE A 17 0.20 -4.23 3.36
C ILE A 17 -0.56 -3.34 2.38
N CYS A 18 -0.15 -2.07 2.22
CA CYS A 18 -0.78 -1.14 1.29
C CYS A 18 -0.75 -1.64 -0.16
N LEU A 19 0.41 -2.08 -0.65
CA LEU A 19 0.52 -2.66 -1.99
C LEU A 19 -0.31 -3.94 -2.14
N GLY A 20 -0.31 -4.81 -1.13
CA GLY A 20 -1.10 -6.03 -1.13
C GLY A 20 -2.60 -5.74 -1.23
N ASP A 21 -3.09 -4.72 -0.51
CA ASP A 21 -4.49 -4.30 -0.58
C ASP A 21 -4.84 -3.71 -1.96
N ILE A 22 -3.94 -2.90 -2.53
CA ILE A 22 -4.13 -2.33 -3.88
C ILE A 22 -4.19 -3.46 -4.91
N ILE A 23 -3.22 -4.39 -4.89
CA ILE A 23 -3.15 -5.52 -5.82
C ILE A 23 -4.39 -6.41 -5.74
N LYS A 24 -4.90 -6.67 -4.54
CA LYS A 24 -6.11 -7.49 -4.35
C LYS A 24 -7.37 -6.85 -4.93
N ARG A 25 -7.43 -5.51 -4.96
CA ARG A 25 -8.63 -4.76 -5.37
C ARG A 25 -8.56 -4.26 -6.81
N ASP A 26 -7.37 -4.10 -7.37
CA ASP A 26 -7.15 -3.70 -8.76
C ASP A 26 -6.76 -4.91 -9.62
N HIS A 27 -7.71 -5.40 -10.41
CA HIS A 27 -7.54 -6.56 -11.28
C HIS A 27 -6.49 -6.37 -12.39
N ARG A 28 -5.98 -5.15 -12.62
CA ARG A 28 -4.92 -4.87 -13.60
C ARG A 28 -3.54 -5.30 -13.07
N MET A 29 -3.39 -5.47 -11.76
CA MET A 29 -2.08 -5.68 -11.09
C MET A 29 -1.75 -7.16 -10.88
N LEU A 30 -1.68 -7.93 -11.96
CA LEU A 30 -1.62 -9.40 -11.90
C LEU A 30 -0.22 -9.98 -11.62
N LYS A 31 0.86 -9.22 -11.83
CA LYS A 31 2.25 -9.73 -11.72
C LYS A 31 2.98 -9.27 -10.46
N GLY A 32 2.25 -8.86 -9.43
CA GLY A 32 2.81 -8.56 -8.11
C GLY A 32 3.40 -7.15 -7.97
N PRO A 33 4.22 -6.92 -6.91
CA PRO A 33 4.59 -5.57 -6.45
C PRO A 33 5.28 -4.68 -7.49
N SER A 34 6.14 -5.25 -8.34
CA SER A 34 6.85 -4.50 -9.37
C SER A 34 5.93 -3.93 -10.44
N GLU A 35 4.94 -4.71 -10.90
CA GLU A 35 3.96 -4.24 -11.88
C GLU A 35 3.00 -3.24 -11.24
N ALA A 36 2.55 -3.52 -10.01
CA ALA A 36 1.71 -2.61 -9.25
C ALA A 36 2.35 -1.23 -9.11
N LEU A 37 3.63 -1.16 -8.70
CA LEU A 37 4.35 0.11 -8.55
C LEU A 37 4.46 0.88 -9.87
N ARG A 38 4.67 0.19 -10.99
CA ARG A 38 4.67 0.81 -12.31
C ARG A 38 3.29 1.40 -12.64
N VAL A 39 2.23 0.59 -12.57
CA VAL A 39 0.86 1.01 -12.89
C VAL A 39 0.41 2.17 -12.00
N ILE A 40 0.65 2.10 -10.70
CA ILE A 40 0.31 3.15 -9.74
C ILE A 40 0.94 4.50 -10.11
N MET A 41 2.20 4.49 -10.56
CA MET A 41 2.88 5.73 -10.95
C MET A 41 2.43 6.23 -12.32
N GLU A 42 2.15 5.33 -13.26
CA GLU A 42 1.59 5.68 -14.59
C GLU A 42 0.19 6.30 -14.43
N ASP A 43 -0.70 5.70 -13.64
CA ASP A 43 -2.03 6.24 -13.34
C ASP A 43 -1.94 7.64 -12.71
N ALA A 44 -0.96 7.87 -11.82
CA ALA A 44 -0.74 9.17 -11.20
C ALA A 44 -0.11 10.20 -12.15
N ALA A 45 0.53 9.77 -13.23
CA ALA A 45 1.05 10.64 -14.27
C ALA A 45 -0.05 11.04 -15.27
N GLU A 46 -0.94 10.10 -15.59
CA GLU A 46 -2.07 10.30 -16.50
C GLU A 46 -3.15 11.19 -15.85
N ASP A 47 -3.50 10.91 -14.60
CA ASP A 47 -4.47 11.67 -13.81
C ASP A 47 -3.80 12.24 -12.55
N VAL A 48 -3.12 13.38 -12.74
CA VAL A 48 -2.31 14.03 -11.70
C VAL A 48 -3.20 14.48 -10.53
N PRO A 49 -3.04 13.90 -9.33
CA PRO A 49 -3.88 14.23 -8.18
C PRO A 49 -3.48 15.57 -7.53
N ASP A 50 -4.37 16.08 -6.68
CA ASP A 50 -4.00 17.11 -5.69
C ASP A 50 -3.17 16.46 -4.58
N TRP A 51 -1.85 16.58 -4.69
CA TRP A 51 -0.89 16.00 -3.76
C TRP A 51 -0.99 16.59 -2.36
N ARG A 52 -1.50 17.82 -2.20
CA ARG A 52 -1.75 18.40 -0.87
C ARG A 52 -2.90 17.68 -0.19
N GLU A 53 -3.96 17.41 -0.94
CA GLU A 53 -5.10 16.65 -0.43
C GLU A 53 -4.70 15.20 -0.11
N VAL A 54 -3.94 14.54 -0.98
CA VAL A 54 -3.40 13.19 -0.70
C VAL A 54 -2.57 13.18 0.59
N GLN A 55 -1.69 14.18 0.79
CA GLN A 55 -0.88 14.28 2.00
C GLN A 55 -1.74 14.52 3.25
N ARG A 56 -2.72 15.43 3.16
CA ARG A 56 -3.65 15.73 4.26
C ARG A 56 -4.44 14.49 4.69
N ARG A 57 -4.97 13.73 3.72
CA ARG A 57 -5.70 12.48 3.95
C ARG A 57 -4.80 11.39 4.53
N ALA A 58 -3.56 11.31 4.09
CA ALA A 58 -2.59 10.37 4.66
C ALA A 58 -2.30 10.67 6.14
N ASP A 59 -2.19 11.96 6.51
CA ASP A 59 -2.02 12.39 7.89
C ASP A 59 -3.25 12.01 8.76
N GLU A 60 -4.48 12.21 8.26
CA GLU A 60 -5.71 11.80 8.94
C GLU A 60 -5.78 10.30 9.21
N LEU A 61 -5.30 9.49 8.27
CA LEU A 61 -5.27 8.03 8.38
C LEU A 61 -4.07 7.49 9.19
N GLY A 62 -3.27 8.37 9.80
CA GLY A 62 -2.14 7.96 10.65
C GLY A 62 -0.99 7.30 9.88
N TYR A 63 -0.81 7.64 8.60
CA TYR A 63 0.37 7.18 7.88
C TYR A 63 1.63 7.81 8.49
N PRO A 64 2.66 6.99 8.76
CA PRO A 64 3.85 7.49 9.43
C PRO A 64 4.60 8.48 8.53
N LYS A 65 4.91 9.66 9.10
CA LYS A 65 5.74 10.70 8.47
C LYS A 65 7.22 10.32 8.41
N GLU A 66 7.63 9.38 9.26
CA GLU A 66 9.02 8.97 9.40
C GLU A 66 9.45 7.94 8.35
N LEU A 67 10.76 7.89 8.10
CA LEU A 67 11.39 6.87 7.27
C LEU A 67 11.07 5.48 7.82
N MET A 68 10.08 4.83 7.24
CA MET A 68 9.86 3.43 7.51
C MET A 68 11.07 2.65 6.98
N ILE A 69 11.76 1.96 7.90
CA ILE A 69 12.88 1.09 7.56
C ILE A 69 12.29 -0.11 6.82
N GLY A 70 12.49 -0.14 5.50
CA GLY A 70 12.09 -1.28 4.67
C GLY A 70 13.18 -2.35 4.66
N THR A 71 12.76 -3.60 4.77
CA THR A 71 13.66 -4.77 4.67
C THR A 71 13.76 -5.28 3.24
N ASP A 72 12.67 -5.16 2.47
CA ASP A 72 12.55 -5.78 1.15
C ASP A 72 12.66 -4.71 0.06
N ILE A 73 13.40 -5.01 -1.01
CA ILE A 73 13.58 -4.09 -2.13
C ILE A 73 12.66 -4.52 -3.26
N ALA A 74 11.72 -3.65 -3.64
CA ALA A 74 10.97 -3.79 -4.88
C ALA A 74 11.64 -2.95 -5.97
N THR A 75 11.86 -3.56 -7.14
CA THR A 75 12.39 -2.88 -8.34
C THR A 75 11.34 -2.88 -9.44
N PHE A 76 11.28 -1.82 -10.23
CA PHE A 76 10.33 -1.70 -11.33
C PHE A 76 10.89 -0.79 -12.43
N LYS A 77 10.35 -0.96 -13.64
CA LYS A 77 10.64 -0.10 -14.79
C LYS A 77 9.46 0.83 -15.03
N ILE A 78 9.72 2.10 -15.28
CA ILE A 78 8.70 3.11 -15.57
C ILE A 78 9.18 3.99 -16.72
N ASP A 79 8.26 4.50 -17.51
CA ASP A 79 8.55 5.56 -18.47
C ASP A 79 9.13 6.82 -17.78
N GLU A 80 10.16 7.41 -18.39
CA GLU A 80 10.85 8.59 -17.86
C GLU A 80 9.94 9.81 -17.77
N GLU A 81 9.10 10.05 -18.78
CA GLU A 81 8.19 11.19 -18.81
C GLU A 81 7.13 11.05 -17.71
N ALA A 82 6.55 9.87 -17.55
CA ALA A 82 5.62 9.56 -16.45
C ALA A 82 6.26 9.80 -15.07
N PHE A 83 7.50 9.33 -14.88
CA PHE A 83 8.23 9.57 -13.63
C PHE A 83 8.47 11.06 -13.38
N ILE A 84 8.92 11.81 -14.40
CA ILE A 84 9.21 13.24 -14.29
C ILE A 84 7.93 14.03 -14.03
N ALA A 85 6.82 13.70 -14.68
CA ALA A 85 5.53 14.35 -14.49
C ALA A 85 5.07 14.26 -13.03
N VAL A 86 5.04 13.04 -12.47
CA VAL A 86 4.67 12.81 -11.07
C VAL A 86 5.64 13.49 -10.10
N PHE A 87 6.95 13.31 -10.34
CA PHE A 87 7.99 13.91 -9.50
C PHE A 87 7.88 15.44 -9.48
N GLY A 88 7.70 16.05 -10.64
CA GLY A 88 7.55 17.49 -10.82
C GLY A 88 6.30 18.03 -10.15
N ALA A 89 5.15 17.36 -10.33
CA ALA A 89 3.89 17.74 -9.72
C ALA A 89 3.96 17.71 -8.18
N ILE A 90 4.48 16.62 -7.59
CA ILE A 90 4.69 16.52 -6.14
C ILE A 90 5.63 17.61 -5.65
N LYS A 91 6.76 17.80 -6.33
CA LYS A 91 7.76 18.81 -5.98
C LYS A 91 7.11 20.21 -5.92
N GLN A 92 6.35 20.56 -6.94
CA GLN A 92 5.72 21.87 -7.07
C GLN A 92 4.58 22.07 -6.05
N GLN A 93 3.62 21.13 -5.99
CA GLN A 93 2.44 21.29 -5.15
C GLN A 93 2.80 21.30 -3.66
N LEU A 94 3.75 20.45 -3.23
CA LEU A 94 4.21 20.34 -1.83
C LEU A 94 5.38 21.27 -1.50
N ARG A 95 5.83 22.12 -2.43
CA ARG A 95 6.94 23.08 -2.25
C ARG A 95 8.23 22.43 -1.74
N LEU A 96 8.58 21.28 -2.31
CA LEU A 96 9.78 20.52 -1.92
C LEU A 96 10.98 20.92 -2.78
N THR A 97 12.16 21.08 -2.18
CA THR A 97 13.38 21.41 -2.93
C THR A 97 13.87 20.22 -3.76
N LYS A 98 13.92 19.04 -3.14
CA LYS A 98 14.39 17.78 -3.76
C LYS A 98 13.72 16.58 -3.09
N PRO A 99 12.50 16.18 -3.50
CA PRO A 99 11.82 15.04 -2.90
C PRO A 99 12.63 13.75 -3.14
N ARG A 100 12.67 12.87 -2.15
CA ARG A 100 13.28 11.54 -2.30
C ARG A 100 12.38 10.67 -3.16
N THR A 101 12.96 9.86 -4.05
CA THR A 101 12.20 8.92 -4.89
C THR A 101 11.28 8.02 -4.08
N ALA A 102 11.74 7.51 -2.92
CA ALA A 102 10.90 6.69 -2.03
C ALA A 102 9.66 7.43 -1.51
N PHE A 103 9.78 8.74 -1.24
CA PHE A 103 8.64 9.56 -0.84
C PHE A 103 7.64 9.72 -1.99
N VAL A 104 8.14 10.00 -3.20
CA VAL A 104 7.33 10.11 -4.42
C VAL A 104 6.54 8.82 -4.68
N ILE A 105 7.21 7.66 -4.62
CA ILE A 105 6.57 6.36 -4.81
C ILE A 105 5.47 6.12 -3.76
N ARG A 106 5.75 6.41 -2.48
CA ARG A 106 4.75 6.26 -1.41
C ARG A 106 3.55 7.19 -1.58
N MET A 107 3.75 8.43 -2.02
CA MET A 107 2.64 9.32 -2.34
C MET A 107 1.74 8.74 -3.43
N CYS A 108 2.32 8.09 -4.44
CA CYS A 108 1.54 7.43 -5.49
C CYS A 108 0.76 6.23 -4.93
N MET A 109 1.39 5.40 -4.09
CA MET A 109 0.71 4.30 -3.40
C MET A 109 -0.46 4.79 -2.53
N LEU A 110 -0.26 5.88 -1.80
CA LEU A 110 -1.30 6.52 -0.99
C LEU A 110 -2.45 7.00 -1.86
N ASN A 111 -2.18 7.69 -2.96
CA ASN A 111 -3.19 8.12 -3.92
C ASN A 111 -3.99 6.93 -4.45
N ALA A 112 -3.32 5.86 -4.91
CA ALA A 112 -3.99 4.66 -5.39
C ALA A 112 -4.89 4.03 -4.33
N ARG A 113 -4.41 3.90 -3.09
CA ARG A 113 -5.24 3.39 -1.98
C ARG A 113 -6.42 4.30 -1.66
N LEU A 114 -6.25 5.63 -1.69
CA LEU A 114 -7.34 6.58 -1.46
C LEU A 114 -8.40 6.48 -2.56
N LYS A 115 -8.00 6.34 -3.84
CA LYS A 115 -8.93 6.09 -4.96
C LYS A 115 -9.76 4.82 -4.73
N LEU A 116 -9.12 3.73 -4.31
CA LEU A 116 -9.82 2.48 -3.97
C LEU A 116 -10.76 2.60 -2.76
N GLN A 117 -10.50 3.54 -1.83
CA GLN A 117 -11.41 3.81 -0.71
C GLN A 117 -12.59 4.69 -1.12
N SER A 118 -12.38 5.66 -2.01
CA SER A 118 -13.45 6.54 -2.52
C SER A 118 -14.39 5.81 -3.48
N ASP A 119 -13.90 4.82 -4.22
CA ASP A 119 -14.64 4.19 -5.31
C ASP A 119 -15.86 3.36 -4.88
N LYS A 120 -16.07 3.09 -3.57
CA LYS A 120 -17.29 2.53 -2.94
C LYS A 120 -18.14 1.53 -3.77
N LYS A 121 -17.50 0.79 -4.69
CA LYS A 121 -17.94 -0.48 -5.23
C LYS A 121 -16.90 -1.46 -4.75
N ILE A 122 -17.30 -2.19 -3.70
CA ILE A 122 -16.55 -3.22 -2.98
C ILE A 122 -15.61 -2.62 -1.92
N GLY A 123 -16.25 -2.12 -0.86
CA GLY A 123 -15.58 -1.89 0.41
C GLY A 123 -15.18 -3.23 1.04
N LEU A 124 -13.94 -3.31 1.50
CA LEU A 124 -13.78 -3.66 2.90
C LEU A 124 -13.58 -2.32 3.58
N ASP A 125 -14.67 -1.78 4.10
CA ASP A 125 -14.60 -0.67 5.03
C ASP A 125 -13.81 -1.15 6.26
N GLU A 126 -12.94 -0.29 6.78
CA GLU A 126 -12.09 -0.66 7.93
C GLU A 126 -12.95 -1.07 9.13
N GLU A 127 -14.18 -0.56 9.21
CA GLU A 127 -15.20 -0.92 10.19
C GLU A 127 -15.67 -2.38 10.04
N SER A 128 -15.71 -2.95 8.83
CA SER A 128 -16.12 -4.30 8.48
C SER A 128 -14.99 -5.26 8.76
N ILE A 129 -13.73 -4.85 8.52
CA ILE A 129 -12.55 -5.64 8.92
C ILE A 129 -12.47 -5.68 10.45
N ILE A 130 -12.71 -4.54 11.12
CA ILE A 130 -12.74 -4.46 12.58
C ILE A 130 -13.90 -5.30 13.12
N ASN A 131 -15.09 -5.22 12.52
CA ASN A 131 -16.26 -6.00 12.92
C ASN A 131 -16.04 -7.50 12.70
N GLU A 132 -15.46 -7.90 11.56
CA GLU A 132 -15.17 -9.30 11.26
C GLU A 132 -14.11 -9.87 12.22
N LYS A 133 -13.01 -9.13 12.47
CA LYS A 133 -12.00 -9.51 13.47
C LYS A 133 -12.58 -9.54 14.90
N SER A 134 -13.47 -8.61 15.23
CA SER A 134 -14.12 -8.57 16.55
C SER A 134 -15.09 -9.74 16.71
N ALA A 135 -15.85 -10.08 15.67
CA ALA A 135 -16.74 -11.23 15.65
C ALA A 135 -15.97 -12.55 15.77
N LEU A 136 -14.83 -12.68 15.08
CA LEU A 136 -13.93 -13.84 15.22
C LEU A 136 -13.39 -13.97 16.65
N LEU A 137 -12.98 -12.85 17.27
CA LEU A 137 -12.52 -12.83 18.66
C LEU A 137 -13.64 -13.16 19.65
N GLU A 138 -14.84 -12.67 19.43
CA GLU A 138 -16.00 -13.02 20.26
C GLU A 138 -16.38 -14.50 20.13
N ASN A 139 -16.35 -15.04 18.92
CA ASN A 139 -16.64 -16.45 18.69
C ASN A 139 -15.57 -17.35 19.32
N PHE A 140 -14.29 -16.98 19.21
CA PHE A 140 -13.20 -17.66 19.90
C PHE A 140 -13.42 -17.66 21.41
N ARG A 141 -13.81 -16.53 22.01
CA ARG A 141 -14.09 -16.42 23.44
C ARG A 141 -15.29 -17.25 23.93
N LYS A 142 -16.22 -17.61 23.03
CA LYS A 142 -17.39 -18.44 23.35
C LYS A 142 -17.09 -19.94 23.30
N GLN A 143 -15.95 -20.35 22.74
CA GLN A 143 -15.51 -21.74 22.71
C GLN A 143 -15.05 -22.21 24.10
N SER A 144 -15.00 -23.53 24.29
CA SER A 144 -14.41 -24.13 25.47
C SER A 144 -12.89 -23.89 25.52
N LEU A 145 -12.30 -24.03 26.71
CA LEU A 145 -10.87 -23.81 26.91
C LEU A 145 -10.00 -24.76 26.06
N GLU A 146 -10.45 -26.01 25.89
CA GLU A 146 -9.77 -27.03 25.08
C GLU A 146 -9.77 -26.66 23.59
N GLU A 147 -10.90 -26.17 23.07
CA GLU A 147 -11.02 -25.73 21.67
C GLU A 147 -10.16 -24.48 21.40
N GLN A 148 -10.15 -23.52 22.33
CA GLN A 148 -9.30 -22.35 22.23
C GLN A 148 -7.80 -22.71 22.19
N LEU A 149 -7.38 -23.62 23.08
CA LEU A 149 -6.00 -24.11 23.13
C LEU A 149 -5.62 -24.84 21.83
N PHE A 150 -6.52 -25.64 21.28
CA PHE A 150 -6.29 -26.35 20.02
C PHE A 150 -6.08 -25.40 18.83
N GLU A 151 -6.93 -24.38 18.68
CA GLU A 151 -6.79 -23.38 17.63
C GLU A 151 -5.51 -22.56 17.75
N ILE A 152 -5.14 -22.15 18.97
CA ILE A 152 -3.85 -21.47 19.22
C ILE A 152 -2.69 -22.39 18.84
N TYR A 153 -2.74 -23.65 19.24
CA TYR A 153 -1.68 -24.62 18.96
C TYR A 153 -1.49 -24.86 17.45
N LYS A 154 -2.59 -24.95 16.70
CA LYS A 154 -2.59 -25.08 15.24
C LYS A 154 -1.89 -23.89 14.57
N ILE A 155 -2.21 -22.66 14.97
CA ILE A 155 -1.58 -21.44 14.45
C ILE A 155 -0.07 -21.43 14.75
N LEU A 156 0.33 -21.88 15.95
CA LEU A 156 1.73 -21.94 16.34
C LEU A 156 2.53 -23.01 15.57
N LEU A 157 1.89 -24.13 15.22
CA LEU A 157 2.50 -25.17 14.38
C LEU A 157 2.64 -24.72 12.92
N GLU A 158 1.62 -24.11 12.34
CA GLU A 158 1.67 -23.59 10.96
C GLU A 158 2.76 -22.53 10.75
N ARG A 159 3.15 -21.81 11.82
CA ARG A 159 4.28 -20.87 11.78
C ARG A 159 5.65 -21.53 11.88
N ARG A 160 5.74 -22.77 12.33
CA ARG A 160 7.01 -23.49 12.52
C ARG A 160 7.45 -24.21 11.23
N ASP A 161 6.52 -24.55 10.35
CA ASP A 161 6.82 -25.21 9.06
C ASP A 161 7.21 -24.23 7.93
N GLY A 162 7.32 -22.93 8.24
CA GLY A 162 7.69 -21.85 7.31
C GLY A 162 9.09 -21.26 7.52
N GLU A 163 9.92 -21.85 8.38
CA GLU A 163 11.35 -21.53 8.55
C GLU A 163 12.25 -22.48 7.77
#